data_AF-A0AAV4SAX0-F1
#
_entry.id   AF-A0AAV4SAX0-F1
#
_cell.length_a   1.000
_cell.length_b   1.000
_cell.length_c   1.000
_cell.angle_alpha   90.00
_cell.angle_beta   90.00
_cell.angle_gamma   90.00
#
_symmetry.space_group_name_H-M   'P 1'
#
loop_
_entity.id
_entity.type
_entity.pdbx_description
1 polymer ?
#
loop_
_entity_poly.entity_id
_entity_poly.type
_entity_poly.pdbx_seq_one_letter_code
_entity_poly.pdbx_strand_id
1 'polypeptide(L)'
;MCRRCQQWNETLPHVINHCGIHSHAWQLRHNAIVERVIKAISPKAKILSANQNVCGTTLRPDIVAQVGKKVFIVDVTCPFEGASTAFTAAWEDKCTKYEPLLPLYQAMGLTATVVPFIVGALGSWCPWNDKFLKQFKLFRLGLTSSDLEIFSD
;
A
#
# COMPACT_ATOMS: atom_id res chain seq x y z
N MET A 1 -10.85 -25.27 14.42
CA MET A 1 -11.67 -24.07 14.11
C MET A 1 -11.16 -22.88 14.92
N CYS A 2 -11.24 -21.67 14.37
CA CYS A 2 -10.75 -20.43 14.98
C CYS A 2 -11.55 -20.06 16.22
N ARG A 3 -10.86 -19.84 17.35
CA ARG A 3 -11.48 -19.46 18.62
C ARG A 3 -12.23 -18.13 18.60
N ARG A 4 -11.94 -17.26 17.62
CA ARG A 4 -12.56 -15.93 17.49
C ARG A 4 -13.75 -15.91 16.53
N CYS A 5 -13.55 -16.30 15.27
CA CYS A 5 -14.61 -16.23 14.26
C CYS A 5 -15.44 -17.51 14.13
N GLN A 6 -14.96 -18.64 14.64
CA GLN A 6 -15.62 -19.95 14.56
C GLN A 6 -15.98 -20.42 13.13
N GLN A 7 -15.36 -19.86 12.08
CA GLN A 7 -15.68 -20.18 10.68
C GLN A 7 -14.57 -20.97 9.97
N TRP A 8 -13.31 -20.64 10.23
CA TRP A 8 -12.16 -21.19 9.52
C TRP A 8 -11.18 -21.88 10.47
N ASN A 9 -10.16 -22.57 9.96
CA ASN A 9 -9.10 -23.10 10.80
C ASN A 9 -8.28 -21.98 11.46
N GLU A 10 -7.93 -22.15 12.73
CA GLU A 10 -7.04 -21.21 13.42
C GLU A 10 -5.63 -21.40 12.89
N THR A 11 -5.25 -20.57 11.93
CA THR A 11 -3.89 -20.52 11.39
C THR A 11 -3.34 -19.11 11.56
N LEU A 12 -2.01 -18.98 11.53
CA LEU A 12 -1.36 -17.68 11.57
C LEU A 12 -1.86 -16.72 10.46
N PRO A 13 -1.92 -17.11 9.16
CA PRO A 13 -2.50 -16.27 8.12
C PRO A 13 -3.95 -15.90 8.42
N HIS A 14 -4.75 -16.84 8.95
CA HIS A 14 -6.13 -16.57 9.29
C HIS A 14 -6.22 -15.49 10.38
N VAL A 15 -5.57 -15.66 11.53
CA VAL A 15 -5.67 -14.72 12.66
C VAL A 15 -5.16 -13.33 12.26
N ILE A 16 -4.04 -13.25 11.54
CA ILE A 16 -3.35 -11.98 11.26
C ILE A 16 -3.96 -11.21 10.09
N ASN A 17 -4.55 -11.88 9.09
CA ASN A 17 -4.97 -11.25 7.83
C ASN A 17 -6.37 -11.61 7.30
N HIS A 18 -7.02 -12.69 7.78
CA HIS A 18 -8.28 -13.16 7.17
C HIS A 18 -9.46 -13.34 8.14
N CYS A 19 -9.22 -13.36 9.45
CA CYS A 19 -10.25 -13.42 10.49
C CYS A 19 -10.99 -12.09 10.65
N GLY A 20 -12.19 -11.94 10.08
CA GLY A 20 -12.93 -10.67 10.04
C GLY A 20 -13.14 -9.96 11.39
N ILE A 21 -13.10 -10.70 12.51
CA ILE A 21 -13.09 -10.16 13.88
C ILE A 21 -11.92 -9.19 14.12
N HIS A 22 -10.80 -9.37 13.41
CA HIS A 22 -9.59 -8.55 13.51
C HIS A 22 -9.49 -7.49 12.39
N SER A 23 -10.53 -7.28 11.58
CA SER A 23 -10.54 -6.34 10.45
C SER A 23 -10.12 -4.92 10.83
N HIS A 24 -10.52 -4.44 12.01
CA HIS A 24 -10.10 -3.13 12.52
C HIS A 24 -8.57 -3.03 12.66
N ALA A 25 -7.90 -4.09 13.15
CA ALA A 25 -6.46 -4.10 13.30
C ALA A 25 -5.75 -4.06 11.93
N TRP A 26 -6.32 -4.73 10.91
CA TRP A 26 -5.79 -4.68 9.55
C TRP A 26 -5.92 -3.29 8.96
N GLN A 27 -7.07 -2.64 9.16
CA GLN A 27 -7.32 -1.28 8.70
C GLN A 27 -6.38 -0.28 9.37
N LEU A 28 -6.11 -0.42 10.67
CA LEU A 28 -5.16 0.44 11.38
C LEU A 28 -3.73 0.29 10.84
N ARG A 29 -3.24 -0.94 10.63
CA ARG A 29 -1.92 -1.16 10.01
C ARG A 29 -1.85 -0.53 8.62
N HIS A 30 -2.87 -0.78 7.81
CA HIS A 30 -2.99 -0.24 6.47
C HIS A 30 -2.95 1.30 6.48
N ASN A 31 -3.80 1.93 7.28
CA ASN A 31 -3.88 3.39 7.39
C ASN A 31 -2.56 4.00 7.87
N ALA A 32 -1.91 3.39 8.87
CA ALA A 32 -0.61 3.85 9.35
C ALA A 32 0.46 3.85 8.23
N ILE A 33 0.44 2.84 7.34
CA ILE A 33 1.35 2.80 6.18
C ILE A 33 0.97 3.88 5.17
N VAL A 34 -0.31 4.03 4.84
CA VAL A 34 -0.81 5.09 3.92
C VAL A 34 -0.36 6.47 4.41
N GLU A 35 -0.57 6.78 5.68
CA GLU A 35 -0.17 8.06 6.29
C GLU A 35 1.34 8.29 6.22
N ARG A 36 2.15 7.26 6.46
CA ARG A 36 3.62 7.33 6.32
C ARG A 36 4.03 7.59 4.87
N VAL A 37 3.40 6.93 3.90
CA VAL A 37 3.66 7.15 2.47
C VAL A 37 3.33 8.59 2.10
N ILE A 38 2.13 9.08 2.46
CA ILE A 38 1.71 10.46 2.21
C ILE A 38 2.73 11.43 2.80
N LYS A 39 3.02 11.33 4.10
CA LYS A 39 3.97 12.21 4.80
C LYS A 39 5.33 12.24 4.10
N ALA A 40 5.82 11.11 3.61
CA ALA A 40 7.12 11.02 2.98
C ALA A 40 7.15 11.64 1.57
N ILE A 41 6.10 11.45 0.76
CA ILE A 41 6.06 11.95 -0.63
C ILE A 41 5.54 13.39 -0.76
N SER A 42 4.71 13.87 0.17
CA SER A 42 4.09 15.21 0.13
C SER A 42 5.08 16.38 -0.05
N PRO A 43 6.32 16.36 0.47
CA PRO A 43 7.28 17.43 0.22
C PRO A 43 7.69 17.57 -1.27
N LYS A 44 7.46 16.54 -2.09
CA LYS A 44 7.91 16.47 -3.49
C LYS A 44 6.79 16.15 -4.47
N ALA A 45 5.59 15.86 -3.98
CA ALA A 45 4.44 15.45 -4.78
C ALA A 45 3.19 16.20 -4.33
N LYS A 46 2.36 16.59 -5.29
CA LYS A 46 1.01 17.07 -5.01
C LYS A 46 0.09 15.87 -4.81
N ILE A 47 -0.54 15.76 -3.63
CA ILE A 47 -1.59 14.77 -3.41
C ILE A 47 -2.86 15.27 -4.10
N LEU A 48 -3.33 14.54 -5.11
CA LEU A 48 -4.56 14.87 -5.84
C LEU A 48 -5.79 14.34 -5.12
N SER A 49 -5.70 13.12 -4.58
CA SER A 49 -6.73 12.51 -3.76
C SER A 49 -6.12 11.45 -2.84
N ALA A 50 -6.80 11.17 -1.73
CA ALA A 50 -6.45 10.08 -0.82
C ALA A 50 -7.74 9.40 -0.34
N ASN A 51 -7.80 8.07 -0.44
CA ASN A 51 -8.96 7.27 -0.08
C ASN A 51 -10.28 7.78 -0.71
N GLN A 52 -10.25 8.15 -1.99
CA GLN A 52 -11.40 8.70 -2.72
C GLN A 52 -11.55 8.05 -4.09
N ASN A 53 -12.79 7.96 -4.58
CA ASN A 53 -13.04 7.44 -5.92
C ASN A 53 -12.44 8.39 -6.96
N VAL A 54 -11.80 7.83 -7.99
CA VAL A 54 -11.40 8.61 -9.16
C VAL A 54 -12.65 8.98 -9.95
N CYS A 55 -12.78 10.26 -10.31
CA CYS A 55 -13.94 10.81 -11.02
C CYS A 55 -14.31 9.95 -12.24
N GLY A 56 -15.60 9.62 -12.36
CA GLY A 56 -16.10 8.76 -13.43
C GLY A 56 -15.88 7.25 -13.22
N THR A 57 -15.36 6.83 -12.05
CA THR A 57 -15.12 5.42 -11.72
C THR A 57 -15.58 5.08 -10.30
N THR A 58 -15.70 3.78 -10.01
CA THR A 58 -15.86 3.25 -8.65
C THR A 58 -14.53 2.87 -8.01
N LEU A 59 -13.41 3.10 -8.70
CA LEU A 59 -12.08 2.74 -8.23
C LEU A 59 -11.59 3.77 -7.22
N ARG A 60 -11.20 3.26 -6.04
CA ARG A 60 -10.77 4.04 -4.88
C ARG A 60 -9.34 3.68 -4.48
N PRO A 61 -8.31 4.23 -5.16
CA PRO A 61 -6.93 4.06 -4.71
C PRO A 61 -6.69 4.78 -3.38
N ASP A 62 -5.73 4.29 -2.61
CA ASP A 62 -5.37 4.91 -1.33
C ASP A 62 -4.78 6.30 -1.53
N ILE A 63 -3.94 6.48 -2.55
CA ILE A 63 -3.28 7.76 -2.84
C ILE A 63 -3.17 7.95 -4.36
N VAL A 64 -3.56 9.14 -4.83
CA VAL A 64 -3.17 9.63 -6.15
C VAL A 64 -2.25 10.82 -5.96
N ALA A 65 -1.00 10.70 -6.41
CA ALA A 65 0.02 11.74 -6.27
C ALA A 65 0.55 12.17 -7.64
N GLN A 66 0.90 13.45 -7.79
CA GLN A 66 1.41 14.01 -9.03
C GLN A 66 2.77 14.70 -8.83
N VAL A 67 3.69 14.45 -9.77
CA VAL A 67 4.98 15.14 -9.90
C VAL A 67 5.17 15.57 -11.35
N GLY A 68 5.02 16.86 -11.62
CA GLY A 68 5.02 17.38 -12.99
C GLY A 68 3.92 16.70 -13.83
N LYS A 69 4.31 16.04 -14.93
CA LYS A 69 3.37 15.28 -15.79
C LYS A 69 3.16 13.82 -15.35
N LYS A 70 3.82 13.36 -14.29
CA LYS A 70 3.70 11.98 -13.81
C LYS A 70 2.65 11.88 -12.72
N VAL A 71 1.78 10.88 -12.81
CA VAL A 71 0.77 10.53 -11.80
C VAL A 71 1.09 9.14 -11.27
N PHE A 72 1.10 9.00 -9.95
CA PHE A 72 1.29 7.74 -9.25
C PHE A 72 -0.02 7.37 -8.57
N ILE A 73 -0.56 6.22 -8.95
CA ILE A 73 -1.75 5.63 -8.35
C ILE A 73 -1.24 4.59 -7.35
N VAL A 74 -1.10 5.01 -6.10
CA VAL A 74 -0.51 4.18 -5.04
C VAL A 74 -1.61 3.49 -4.26
N ASP A 75 -1.45 2.19 -4.05
CA ASP A 75 -2.37 1.39 -3.24
C ASP A 75 -1.57 0.49 -2.32
N VAL A 76 -1.79 0.65 -1.02
CA VAL A 76 -1.13 -0.10 0.03
C VAL A 76 -1.77 -1.49 0.14
N THR A 77 -0.94 -2.49 0.35
CA THR A 77 -1.43 -3.84 0.63
C THR A 77 -0.54 -4.53 1.64
N CYS A 78 -1.18 -5.32 2.51
CA CYS A 78 -0.52 -6.03 3.60
C CYS A 78 -0.76 -7.55 3.51
N PRO A 79 -0.23 -8.23 2.46
CA PRO A 79 -0.43 -9.66 2.29
C PRO A 79 0.26 -10.46 3.41
N PHE A 80 -0.20 -11.70 3.62
CA PHE A 80 0.52 -12.64 4.49
C PHE A 80 1.73 -13.19 3.72
N GLU A 81 2.93 -12.87 4.16
CA GLU A 81 4.19 -13.21 3.46
C GLU A 81 4.72 -14.63 3.75
N GLY A 82 3.84 -15.59 4.06
CA GLY A 82 4.25 -16.97 4.30
C GLY A 82 4.59 -17.76 3.03
N ALA A 83 4.15 -17.29 1.86
CA ALA A 83 4.44 -17.89 0.57
C ALA A 83 5.37 -17.00 -0.27
N SER A 84 6.28 -17.61 -1.02
CA SER A 84 7.24 -16.89 -1.88
C SER A 84 6.58 -16.02 -2.96
N THR A 85 5.36 -16.38 -3.38
CA THR A 85 4.59 -15.67 -4.40
C THR A 85 3.68 -14.57 -3.83
N ALA A 86 3.56 -14.44 -2.51
CA ALA A 86 2.57 -13.54 -1.88
C ALA A 86 2.72 -12.08 -2.34
N PHE A 87 3.96 -11.59 -2.48
CA PHE A 87 4.21 -10.23 -2.94
C PHE A 87 3.94 -10.05 -4.43
N THR A 88 4.32 -11.02 -5.26
CA THR A 88 4.08 -10.96 -6.71
C THR A 88 2.59 -11.00 -7.02
N ALA A 89 1.84 -11.90 -6.36
CA ALA A 89 0.39 -11.97 -6.52
C ALA A 89 -0.29 -10.67 -6.06
N ALA A 90 0.08 -10.14 -4.89
CA ALA A 90 -0.47 -8.87 -4.40
C ALA A 90 -0.11 -7.68 -5.30
N TRP A 91 1.05 -7.71 -5.96
CA TRP A 91 1.46 -6.71 -6.93
C TRP A 91 0.58 -6.77 -8.19
N GLU A 92 0.46 -7.95 -8.79
CA GLU A 92 -0.33 -8.19 -10.01
C GLU A 92 -1.80 -7.81 -9.78
N ASP A 93 -2.40 -8.27 -8.69
CA ASP A 93 -3.80 -7.96 -8.35
C ASP A 93 -4.08 -6.45 -8.34
N LYS A 94 -3.19 -5.67 -7.73
CA LYS A 94 -3.33 -4.21 -7.65
C LYS A 94 -3.06 -3.53 -8.99
N CYS A 95 -2.08 -4.03 -9.75
CA CYS A 95 -1.83 -3.54 -11.11
C CYS A 95 -3.06 -3.74 -11.99
N THR A 96 -3.61 -4.95 -12.05
CA THR A 96 -4.82 -5.26 -12.81
C THR A 96 -6.03 -4.46 -12.33
N LYS A 97 -6.21 -4.29 -11.02
CA LYS A 97 -7.33 -3.52 -10.45
C LYS A 97 -7.34 -2.07 -10.93
N TYR A 98 -6.19 -1.41 -10.97
CA TYR A 98 -6.10 0.03 -11.25
C TYR A 98 -5.57 0.38 -12.65
N GLU A 99 -5.17 -0.61 -13.45
CA GLU A 99 -4.82 -0.43 -14.87
C GLU A 99 -5.89 0.36 -15.66
N PRO A 100 -7.21 0.16 -15.45
CA PRO A 100 -8.23 0.94 -16.15
C PRO A 100 -8.17 2.46 -15.91
N LEU A 101 -7.46 2.92 -14.88
CA LEU A 101 -7.27 4.36 -14.62
C LEU A 101 -6.21 5.00 -15.51
N LEU A 102 -5.30 4.23 -16.10
CA LEU A 102 -4.17 4.77 -16.88
C LEU A 102 -4.64 5.61 -18.08
N PRO A 103 -5.60 5.16 -18.91
CA PRO A 103 -6.08 5.94 -20.05
C PRO A 103 -6.75 7.25 -19.66
N LEU A 104 -7.38 7.33 -18.47
CA LEU A 104 -8.05 8.54 -17.99
C LEU A 104 -7.05 9.67 -17.78
N TYR A 105 -5.91 9.39 -17.15
CA TYR A 105 -4.84 10.38 -16.97
C TYR A 105 -4.10 10.66 -18.29
N GLN A 106 -3.95 9.66 -19.15
CA GLN A 106 -3.36 9.84 -20.48
C GLN A 106 -4.17 10.83 -21.33
N ALA A 107 -5.50 10.74 -21.29
CA ALA A 107 -6.39 11.69 -21.98
C ALA A 107 -6.23 13.14 -21.46
N MET A 108 -5.76 13.31 -20.22
CA MET A 108 -5.43 14.62 -19.64
C MET A 108 -3.99 15.08 -19.94
N GLY A 109 -3.25 14.35 -20.78
CA GLY A 109 -1.86 14.64 -21.11
C GLY A 109 -0.86 14.29 -20.01
N LEU A 110 -1.24 13.41 -19.08
CA LEU A 110 -0.42 12.95 -17.96
C LEU A 110 0.04 11.49 -18.17
N THR A 111 1.19 11.13 -17.60
CA THR A 111 1.68 9.75 -17.58
C THR A 111 1.39 9.12 -16.23
N ALA A 112 0.39 8.24 -16.18
CA ALA A 112 0.06 7.52 -14.96
C ALA A 112 0.83 6.20 -14.81
N THR A 113 1.05 5.77 -13.56
CA THR A 113 1.63 4.48 -13.22
C THR A 113 0.95 3.94 -11.96
N VAL A 114 0.55 2.67 -11.99
CA VAL A 114 0.05 1.97 -10.80
C VAL A 114 1.24 1.55 -9.94
N VAL A 115 1.16 1.81 -8.64
CA VAL A 115 2.22 1.54 -7.66
C VAL A 115 1.63 0.78 -6.48
N PRO A 116 1.63 -0.56 -6.52
CA PRO A 116 1.36 -1.34 -5.33
C PRO A 116 2.45 -1.07 -4.28
N PHE A 117 2.06 -0.68 -3.07
CA PHE A 117 2.98 -0.44 -1.97
C PHE A 117 2.82 -1.56 -0.93
N ILE A 118 3.76 -2.52 -0.96
CA ILE A 118 3.58 -3.81 -0.30
C ILE A 118 4.42 -3.88 0.98
N VAL A 119 3.76 -4.07 2.12
CA VAL A 119 4.40 -4.38 3.40
C VAL A 119 3.74 -5.63 3.94
N GLY A 120 4.49 -6.71 4.09
CA GLY A 120 3.97 -7.95 4.65
C GLY A 120 3.41 -7.76 6.06
N ALA A 121 2.37 -8.52 6.40
CA ALA A 121 1.71 -8.43 7.69
C ALA A 121 2.59 -8.87 8.88
N LEU A 122 3.69 -9.58 8.65
CA LEU A 122 4.73 -9.88 9.64
C LEU A 122 5.88 -8.85 9.62
N GLY A 123 5.78 -7.80 8.79
CA GLY A 123 6.74 -6.70 8.72
C GLY A 123 7.72 -6.76 7.54
N SER A 124 7.56 -7.72 6.62
CA SER A 124 8.47 -7.84 5.48
C SER A 124 8.33 -6.66 4.51
N TRP A 125 9.46 -6.10 4.09
CA TRP A 125 9.48 -4.98 3.14
C TRP A 125 9.63 -5.47 1.70
N CYS A 126 8.72 -5.06 0.81
CA CYS A 126 8.87 -5.36 -0.61
C CYS A 126 9.95 -4.48 -1.27
N PRO A 127 10.96 -5.06 -1.94
CA PRO A 127 12.01 -4.28 -2.61
C PRO A 127 11.51 -3.34 -3.72
N TRP A 128 10.32 -3.59 -4.28
CA TRP A 128 9.73 -2.70 -5.30
C TRP A 128 9.27 -1.36 -4.73
N ASN A 129 8.98 -1.29 -3.42
CA ASN A 129 8.70 -0.02 -2.74
C ASN A 129 9.89 0.95 -2.87
N ASP A 130 11.13 0.44 -2.80
CA ASP A 130 12.32 1.27 -2.92
C ASP A 130 12.47 1.88 -4.33
N LYS A 131 12.03 1.17 -5.37
CA LYS A 131 12.03 1.72 -6.74
C LYS A 131 11.10 2.94 -6.85
N PHE A 132 9.96 2.91 -6.17
CA PHE A 132 9.03 4.03 -6.09
C PHE A 132 9.60 5.17 -5.23
N LEU A 133 10.07 4.88 -4.01
CA LEU A 133 10.60 5.88 -3.09
C LEU A 133 11.83 6.61 -3.64
N LYS A 134 12.68 5.93 -4.41
CA LYS A 134 13.84 6.55 -5.09
C LYS A 134 13.43 7.68 -6.03
N GLN A 135 12.23 7.65 -6.61
CA GLN A 135 11.73 8.75 -7.46
C GLN A 135 11.58 10.06 -6.67
N PHE A 136 11.41 9.95 -5.35
CA PHE A 136 11.32 11.07 -4.43
C PHE A 136 12.64 11.29 -3.67
N LYS A 137 13.75 10.65 -4.07
CA LYS A 137 15.02 10.64 -3.31
C LYS A 137 14.80 10.26 -1.83
N LEU A 138 13.90 9.32 -1.58
CA LEU A 138 13.63 8.75 -0.28
C LEU A 138 14.23 7.35 -0.21
N PHE A 139 14.72 6.99 0.97
CA PHE A 139 15.14 5.64 1.31
C PHE A 139 14.29 5.21 2.49
N ARG A 140 13.65 4.02 2.41
CA ARG A 140 12.81 3.39 3.45
C ARG A 140 12.10 4.39 4.39
N LEU A 141 10.82 4.72 4.14
CA LEU A 141 9.91 5.66 4.86
C LEU A 141 10.24 6.07 6.33
N GLY A 142 11.43 6.60 6.61
CA GLY A 142 11.88 6.98 7.95
C GLY A 142 11.87 5.83 8.97
N LEU A 143 12.70 4.80 8.77
CA LEU A 143 13.46 4.26 9.91
C LEU A 143 14.90 4.73 9.71
N THR A 144 15.19 5.91 10.24
CA THR A 144 16.56 6.32 10.52
C THR A 144 17.08 5.49 11.69
N SER A 145 18.40 5.34 11.85
CA SER A 145 18.96 4.61 13.00
C SER A 145 18.50 5.16 14.36
N SER A 146 18.04 6.41 14.41
CA SER A 146 17.43 7.07 15.57
C SER A 146 15.97 6.66 15.84
N ASP A 147 15.27 6.03 14.90
CA ASP A 147 13.89 5.55 15.11
C ASP A 147 13.84 4.13 15.70
N LEU A 148 14.99 3.47 15.86
CA LEU A 148 15.14 2.13 16.44
C LEU A 148 15.24 2.13 17.98
N GLU A 149 15.35 3.30 18.62
CA GLU A 149 15.41 3.41 20.09
C GLU A 149 14.02 3.31 20.77
N ILE A 150 12.93 3.22 20.01
CA ILE A 150 11.55 3.16 20.57
C ILE A 150 11.09 1.71 20.82
N PHE A 151 11.93 0.71 20.53
CA PHE A 151 11.63 -0.72 20.82
C PHE A 151 12.59 -1.35 21.84
N SER A 152 13.38 -0.55 22.55
CA SER A 152 14.07 -0.98 23.77
C SER A 152 13.39 -0.34 24.97
N ASP A 153 12.28 -0.93 25.39
CA ASP A 153 11.83 -1.09 26.78
C ASP A 153 10.73 -2.16 26.82
#